data_AF-A0A5R9CPA2-F1
#
_entry.id   AF-A0A5R9CPA2-F1
#
_cell.length_a   1.000
_cell.length_b   1.000
_cell.length_c   1.000
_cell.angle_alpha   90.00
_cell.angle_beta   90.00
_cell.angle_gamma   90.00
#
_symmetry.space_group_name_H-M   'P 1'
#
loop_
_entity.id
_entity.type
_entity.pdbx_description
1 polymer ?
#
loop_
_entity_poly.entity_id
_entity_poly.type
_entity_poly.pdbx_seq_one_letter_code
_entity_poly.pdbx_strand_id
1 'polypeptide(L)'
;MKQGLKQIFRDMRIAKALGWVVWGMETGLIIAGTILFILLPAFYHELDSILLILGISVLGVLAILQIIAAISIYHLTESDTRWAIILIGIGAISNPGYFLPGFWTMILRTIDKNNPTTIIKA
;
A
#
# COMPACT_ATOMS: atom_id res chain seq x y z
N MET A 1 -22.67 22.37 8.73
CA MET A 1 -21.79 22.38 7.54
C MET A 1 -20.31 22.14 7.85
N LYS A 2 -19.63 22.90 8.73
CA LYS A 2 -18.19 22.70 9.02
C LYS A 2 -17.80 21.34 9.62
N GLN A 3 -18.73 20.66 10.29
CA GLN A 3 -18.46 19.37 10.95
C GLN A 3 -18.32 18.20 9.95
N GLY A 4 -19.09 18.18 8.85
CA GLY A 4 -19.02 17.12 7.84
C GLY A 4 -17.71 17.14 7.04
N LEU A 5 -17.25 18.33 6.65
CA LEU A 5 -15.97 18.50 5.96
C LEU A 5 -14.78 18.07 6.85
N LYS A 6 -14.78 18.48 8.12
CA LYS A 6 -13.75 18.10 9.09
C LYS A 6 -13.73 16.57 9.32
N GLN A 7 -14.88 15.92 9.23
CA GLN A 7 -15.01 14.47 9.33
C GLN A 7 -14.37 13.75 8.13
N ILE A 8 -14.69 14.16 6.89
CA ILE A 8 -14.13 13.54 5.68
C ILE A 8 -12.60 13.69 5.62
N PHE A 9 -12.06 14.88 5.93
CA PHE A 9 -10.62 15.09 6.00
C PHE A 9 -9.95 14.23 7.09
N ARG A 10 -10.61 14.05 8.24
CA ARG A 10 -10.13 13.15 9.29
C ARG A 10 -10.12 11.69 8.80
N ASP A 11 -11.17 11.28 8.11
CA ASP A 11 -11.34 9.90 7.66
C ASP A 11 -10.38 9.57 6.50
N MET A 12 -10.03 10.53 5.65
CA MET A 12 -8.97 10.40 4.64
C MET A 12 -7.58 10.26 5.27
N ARG A 13 -7.31 10.98 6.38
CA ARG A 13 -6.06 10.80 7.13
C ARG A 13 -5.97 9.40 7.77
N ILE A 14 -7.08 8.88 8.26
CA ILE A 14 -7.16 7.51 8.78
C ILE A 14 -6.87 6.49 7.67
N ALA A 15 -7.44 6.67 6.48
CA ALA A 15 -7.16 5.82 5.32
C ALA A 15 -5.67 5.75 4.99
N LYS A 16 -5.01 6.93 4.97
CA LYS A 16 -3.57 7.05 4.73
C LYS A 16 -2.75 6.38 5.85
N ALA A 17 -3.16 6.56 7.11
CA ALA A 17 -2.51 5.90 8.25
C ALA A 17 -2.60 4.37 8.17
N LEU A 18 -3.78 3.83 7.83
CA LEU A 18 -3.97 2.39 7.60
C LEU A 18 -3.07 1.89 6.47
N GLY A 19 -2.91 2.66 5.40
CA GLY A 19 -1.98 2.35 4.32
C GLY A 19 -0.54 2.20 4.80
N TRP A 20 -0.06 3.14 5.62
CA TRP A 20 1.29 3.05 6.18
C TRP A 20 1.47 1.88 7.15
N VAL A 21 0.43 1.52 7.90
CA VAL A 21 0.47 0.33 8.78
C VAL A 21 0.62 -0.94 7.96
N VAL A 22 -0.21 -1.12 6.92
CA VAL A 22 -0.12 -2.29 6.02
C VAL A 22 1.24 -2.33 5.33
N TRP A 23 1.70 -1.20 4.79
CA TRP A 23 3.00 -1.08 4.16
C TRP A 23 4.16 -1.43 5.09
N GLY A 24 4.13 -0.94 6.33
CA GLY A 24 5.17 -1.22 7.33
C GLY A 24 5.22 -2.70 7.71
N MET A 25 4.06 -3.34 7.89
CA MET A 25 3.99 -4.77 8.17
C MET A 25 4.55 -5.61 7.02
N GLU A 26 4.14 -5.33 5.78
CA GLU A 26 4.60 -6.09 4.61
C GLU A 26 6.09 -5.85 4.32
N THR A 27 6.55 -4.60 4.44
CA THR A 27 7.97 -4.26 4.32
C THR A 27 8.81 -5.00 5.38
N GLY A 28 8.33 -5.06 6.62
CA GLY A 28 8.97 -5.82 7.69
C GLY A 28 9.09 -7.32 7.36
N LEU A 29 8.04 -7.92 6.82
CA LEU A 29 8.05 -9.32 6.37
C LEU A 29 9.01 -9.55 5.20
N ILE A 30 9.06 -8.64 4.22
CA ILE A 30 9.99 -8.74 3.09
C ILE A 30 11.44 -8.63 3.56
N ILE A 31 11.74 -7.70 4.47
CA ILE A 31 13.09 -7.57 5.04
C ILE A 31 13.47 -8.83 5.82
N ALA A 32 12.59 -9.33 6.68
CA ALA A 32 12.84 -10.56 7.44
C ALA A 32 13.04 -11.77 6.51
N GLY A 33 12.20 -11.92 5.49
CA GLY A 33 12.32 -12.96 4.48
C GLY A 33 13.60 -12.86 3.67
N THR A 34 14.02 -11.65 3.31
CA THR A 34 15.29 -11.39 2.59
C THR A 34 16.48 -11.81 3.44
N ILE A 35 16.50 -11.45 4.73
CA ILE A 35 17.58 -11.83 5.65
C ILE A 35 17.65 -13.35 5.77
N LEU A 36 16.51 -14.02 6.00
CA LEU A 36 16.46 -15.48 6.08
C LEU A 36 16.95 -16.14 4.78
N PHE A 37 16.53 -15.61 3.62
CA PHE A 37 16.91 -16.12 2.31
C PHE A 37 18.41 -15.99 2.02
N ILE A 38 19.04 -14.88 2.42
CA ILE A 38 20.49 -14.68 2.29
C ILE A 38 21.26 -15.63 3.22
N LEU A 39 20.71 -15.96 4.38
CA LEU A 39 21.36 -16.87 5.33
C LEU A 39 21.16 -18.36 4.99
N LEU A 40 20.16 -18.69 4.17
CA LEU A 40 19.82 -20.08 3.80
C LEU A 40 21.01 -20.89 3.23
N PRO A 41 21.85 -20.35 2.32
CA PRO A 41 23.05 -21.04 1.82
C PRO A 41 24.08 -21.39 2.90
N ALA A 42 24.10 -20.65 4.03
CA ALA A 42 25.00 -20.96 5.14
C ALA A 42 24.50 -22.16 5.97
N PHE A 43 23.20 -22.47 5.92
CA PHE A 43 22.59 -23.60 6.63
C PHE A 43 22.39 -24.83 5.73
N TYR A 44 22.27 -24.62 4.42
CA TYR A 44 22.04 -25.67 3.43
C TYR A 44 23.07 -25.56 2.31
N HIS A 45 24.06 -26.46 2.32
CA HIS A 45 25.20 -26.44 1.39
C HIS A 45 24.84 -26.79 -0.07
N GLU A 46 23.63 -27.30 -0.33
CA GLU A 46 23.18 -27.71 -1.67
C GLU A 46 21.96 -26.91 -2.17
N LEU A 47 21.94 -25.60 -1.94
CA LEU A 47 20.94 -24.74 -2.56
C LEU A 47 21.16 -24.63 -4.07
N ASP A 48 20.18 -25.09 -4.85
CA ASP A 48 20.17 -24.95 -6.29
C ASP A 48 20.30 -23.47 -6.68
N SER A 49 21.24 -23.18 -7.58
CA SER A 49 21.49 -21.83 -8.09
C SER A 49 20.25 -21.23 -8.76
N ILE A 50 19.40 -22.07 -9.36
CA ILE A 50 18.13 -21.65 -9.98
C ILE A 50 17.16 -21.12 -8.92
N LEU A 51 17.05 -21.81 -7.78
CA LEU A 51 16.21 -21.39 -6.65
C LEU A 51 16.69 -20.07 -6.05
N LEU A 52 18.00 -19.87 -5.94
CA LEU A 52 18.61 -18.60 -5.51
C LEU A 52 18.24 -17.44 -6.44
N ILE A 53 18.39 -17.62 -7.76
CA ILE A 53 18.06 -16.59 -8.76
C ILE A 53 16.57 -16.25 -8.74
N LEU A 54 15.70 -17.27 -8.66
CA LEU A 54 14.26 -17.08 -8.55
C LEU A 54 13.87 -16.30 -7.30
N GLY A 55 14.43 -16.66 -6.13
CA GLY A 55 14.14 -15.96 -4.88
C GLY A 55 14.57 -14.50 -4.90
N ILE A 56 15.78 -14.19 -5.39
CA ILE A 56 16.25 -12.80 -5.56
C ILE A 56 15.33 -12.04 -6.52
N SER A 57 14.91 -12.67 -7.61
CA SER A 57 14.01 -12.04 -8.60
C SER A 57 12.65 -11.70 -7.98
N VAL A 58 12.06 -12.62 -7.22
CA VAL A 58 10.79 -12.39 -6.52
C VAL A 58 10.94 -11.27 -5.48
N LEU A 59 12.00 -11.29 -4.67
CA LEU A 59 12.27 -10.22 -3.69
C LEU A 59 12.44 -8.85 -4.37
N GLY A 60 13.11 -8.81 -5.52
CA GLY A 60 13.25 -7.59 -6.33
C GLY A 60 11.90 -7.06 -6.82
N VAL A 61 11.02 -7.92 -7.33
CA VAL A 61 9.66 -7.52 -7.74
C VAL A 61 8.86 -7.01 -6.54
N LEU A 62 8.91 -7.69 -5.40
CA LEU A 62 8.23 -7.26 -4.18
C LEU A 62 8.74 -5.89 -3.70
N ALA A 63 10.05 -5.63 -3.76
CA ALA A 63 10.62 -4.34 -3.41
C ALA A 63 10.10 -3.21 -4.32
N ILE A 64 9.99 -3.45 -5.63
CA ILE A 64 9.42 -2.47 -6.57
C ILE A 64 7.95 -2.20 -6.23
N LEU A 65 7.16 -3.25 -5.96
CA LEU A 65 5.76 -3.10 -5.55
C LEU A 65 5.63 -2.29 -4.25
N GLN A 66 6.53 -2.48 -3.29
CA GLN A 66 6.55 -1.70 -2.05
C GLN A 66 6.86 -0.22 -2.27
N ILE A 67 7.73 0.12 -3.22
CA ILE A 67 8.01 1.51 -3.59
C ILE A 67 6.75 2.14 -4.21
N ILE A 68 6.09 1.45 -5.14
CA ILE A 68 4.87 1.96 -5.78
C ILE A 68 3.73 2.08 -4.75
N ALA A 69 3.63 1.14 -3.80
CA ALA A 69 2.67 1.19 -2.71
C ALA A 69 2.91 2.42 -1.81
N ALA A 70 4.16 2.69 -1.40
CA ALA A 70 4.51 3.87 -0.61
C ALA A 70 4.14 5.18 -1.33
N ILE A 71 4.47 5.28 -2.62
CA ILE A 71 4.10 6.45 -3.44
C ILE A 71 2.58 6.59 -3.49
N SER A 72 1.85 5.50 -3.73
CA SER A 72 0.38 5.52 -3.79
C SER A 72 -0.22 5.96 -2.46
N ILE A 73 0.27 5.43 -1.33
CA ILE A 73 -0.19 5.82 0.01
C ILE A 73 0.10 7.29 0.30
N TYR A 74 1.27 7.78 -0.10
CA TYR A 74 1.61 9.19 0.04
C TYR A 74 0.60 10.10 -0.67
N HIS A 75 0.15 9.72 -1.87
CA HIS A 75 -0.77 10.51 -2.68
C HIS A 75 -2.27 10.16 -2.47
N LEU A 76 -2.63 9.24 -1.54
CA LEU A 76 -4.02 8.83 -1.28
C LEU A 76 -4.98 9.97 -0.92
N THR A 77 -4.47 11.06 -0.34
CA THR A 77 -5.28 12.23 0.07
C THR A 77 -5.47 13.26 -1.03
N GLU A 78 -4.80 13.12 -2.18
CA GLU A 78 -4.97 14.03 -3.31
C GLU A 78 -6.32 13.85 -4.00
N SER A 79 -6.81 14.80 -4.78
CA SER A 79 -8.14 14.66 -5.42
C SER A 79 -8.21 13.56 -6.49
N ASP A 80 -7.08 12.98 -6.91
CA ASP A 80 -7.02 11.93 -7.92
C ASP A 80 -7.25 10.52 -7.33
N THR A 81 -8.23 9.79 -7.88
CA THR A 81 -8.55 8.41 -7.48
C THR A 81 -7.55 7.37 -8.01
N ARG A 82 -6.70 7.73 -8.97
CA ARG A 82 -5.72 6.81 -9.58
C ARG A 82 -4.84 6.13 -8.54
N TRP A 83 -4.40 6.85 -7.51
CA TRP A 83 -3.56 6.29 -6.45
C TRP A 83 -4.28 5.23 -5.61
N ALA A 84 -5.58 5.40 -5.35
CA ALA A 84 -6.39 4.38 -4.69
C ALA A 84 -6.55 3.13 -5.57
N ILE A 85 -6.72 3.31 -6.89
CA ILE A 85 -6.81 2.21 -7.85
C ILE A 85 -5.49 1.45 -7.96
N ILE A 86 -4.36 2.15 -8.06
CA ILE A 86 -3.02 1.54 -8.09
C ILE A 86 -2.80 0.71 -6.82
N LEU A 87 -3.17 1.25 -5.65
CA LEU A 87 -3.03 0.55 -4.38
C LEU A 87 -3.91 -0.70 -4.30
N ILE A 88 -5.14 -0.66 -4.84
CA ILE A 88 -6.00 -1.84 -4.98
C ILE A 88 -5.35 -2.85 -5.94
N GLY A 89 -4.78 -2.40 -7.06
CA GLY A 89 -4.06 -3.26 -8.00
C GLY A 89 -2.89 -3.99 -7.33
N ILE A 90 -2.09 -3.28 -6.54
CA ILE A 90 -1.03 -3.90 -5.73
C ILE A 90 -1.61 -4.91 -4.75
N GLY A 91 -2.73 -4.58 -4.10
CA GLY A 91 -3.37 -5.50 -3.16
C GLY A 91 -3.85 -6.82 -3.79
N ALA A 92 -4.20 -6.80 -5.08
CA ALA A 92 -4.59 -8.00 -5.81
C ALA A 92 -3.40 -8.89 -6.21
N ILE A 93 -2.20 -8.31 -6.31
CA ILE A 93 -1.01 -9.00 -6.81
C ILE A 93 -0.07 -9.42 -5.67
N SER A 94 0.07 -8.60 -4.62
CA SER A 94 0.96 -8.88 -3.48
C SER A 94 0.21 -9.18 -2.19
N ASN A 95 -0.56 -8.22 -1.69
CA ASN A 95 -1.12 -8.28 -0.34
C ASN A 95 -2.52 -7.65 -0.25
N PRO A 96 -3.57 -8.46 0.00
CA PRO A 96 -4.94 -7.97 0.15
C PRO A 96 -5.12 -6.89 1.22
N GLY A 97 -4.18 -6.74 2.17
CA GLY A 97 -4.19 -5.65 3.14
C GLY A 97 -4.30 -4.25 2.51
N TYR A 98 -3.75 -4.05 1.31
CA TYR A 98 -3.84 -2.76 0.60
C TYR A 98 -5.23 -2.43 0.06
N PHE A 99 -6.16 -3.39 0.05
CA PHE A 99 -7.56 -3.12 -0.26
C PHE A 99 -8.20 -2.17 0.75
N LEU A 100 -7.82 -2.26 2.02
CA LEU A 100 -8.37 -1.43 3.09
C LEU A 100 -8.17 0.07 2.81
N PRO A 101 -6.93 0.59 2.71
CA PRO A 101 -6.72 2.01 2.41
C PRO A 101 -7.25 2.42 1.02
N GLY A 102 -7.18 1.53 0.03
CA GLY A 102 -7.63 1.79 -1.34
C GLY A 102 -9.14 1.97 -1.45
N PHE A 103 -9.93 0.94 -1.08
CA PHE A 103 -11.38 1.00 -1.15
C PHE A 103 -11.97 2.03 -0.19
N TRP A 104 -11.42 2.18 1.01
CA TRP A 104 -11.90 3.18 1.96
C TRP A 104 -11.79 4.60 1.37
N THR A 105 -10.66 4.90 0.72
CA THR A 105 -10.46 6.19 0.05
C THR A 105 -11.43 6.40 -1.12
N MET A 106 -11.73 5.35 -1.89
CA MET A 106 -12.73 5.44 -2.96
C MET A 106 -14.14 5.69 -2.42
N ILE A 107 -14.54 5.00 -1.35
CA ILE A 107 -15.85 5.19 -0.69
C ILE A 107 -15.99 6.64 -0.22
N LEU A 108 -14.98 7.18 0.48
CA LEU A 108 -14.99 8.56 0.97
C LEU A 108 -15.15 9.59 -0.16
N ARG A 109 -14.51 9.36 -1.30
CA ARG A 109 -14.63 10.25 -2.47
C ARG A 109 -15.96 10.14 -3.18
N THR A 110 -16.53 8.94 -3.27
CA THR A 110 -17.89 8.77 -3.80
C THR A 110 -18.92 9.48 -2.93
N ILE A 111 -18.75 9.44 -1.61
CA ILE A 111 -19.60 10.18 -0.67
C ILE A 111 -19.45 11.70 -0.88
N ASP A 112 -18.22 12.21 -0.98
CA ASP A 112 -17.96 13.64 -1.22
C ASP A 112 -18.52 14.13 -2.58
N LYS A 113 -18.40 13.32 -3.63
CA LYS A 113 -18.94 13.63 -4.97
C LYS A 113 -20.48 13.65 -4.99
N ASN A 114 -21.13 12.76 -4.25
CA ASN A 114 -22.59 12.63 -4.24
C ASN A 114 -23.28 13.56 -3.21
N ASN A 115 -22.55 13.97 -2.17
CA ASN A 115 -22.98 14.98 -1.19
C ASN A 115 -21.90 16.07 -1.09
N PRO A 116 -21.80 16.95 -2.10
CA PRO A 116 -20.80 18.02 -2.11
C PRO A 116 -21.15 19.07 -1.06
N THR A 117 -20.85 18.80 0.21
CA THR A 117 -20.79 19.88 1.19
C THR A 117 -19.54 20.71 0.89
N THR A 118 -19.73 21.77 0.10
CA THR A 118 -18.84 22.96 0.06
C THR A 118 -17.35 22.67 -0.14
N ILE A 119 -16.96 22.31 -1.37
CA ILE A 119 -15.62 22.63 -1.88
C ILE A 119 -15.66 24.05 -2.43
N ILE A 120 -15.79 25.05 -1.55
CA ILE A 120 -15.27 26.38 -1.90
C ILE A 120 -13.83 26.33 -1.42
N LYS A 121 -12.91 26.22 -2.37
CA LYS A 121 -11.48 26.48 -2.18
C LYS A 121 -11.35 27.77 -1.37
N ALA A 122 -10.77 27.68 -0.18
CA ALA A 122 -10.19 28.83 0.51
C ALA A 122 -8.68 28.76 0.31
#